data_AF-A0AAE0EW84-F1
#
_entry.id   AF-A0AAE0EW84-F1
#
_cell.length_a   1.000
_cell.length_b   1.000
_cell.length_c   1.000
_cell.angle_alpha   90.00
_cell.angle_beta   90.00
_cell.angle_gamma   90.00
#
_symmetry.space_group_name_H-M   'P 1'
#
loop_
_entity.id
_entity.type
_entity.pdbx_description
1 polymer ?
#
loop_
_entity_poly.entity_id
_entity_poly.type
_entity_poly.pdbx_seq_one_letter_code
_entity_poly.pdbx_strand_id
1 'polypeptide(L)'
;MGDTLQYPGWSFIFLALPQENFYPFRDRATSQFNYLELFSVFWALSLWGHLLRGLTVVLLTDNTPTKGMLEKWRRTPDFRLLLRRIFKQCVEFDIRLVVEWVPSKENQFADAPSRKEMRMFFELHKEWKAEFLWRKNRDDWKMFAGVLEKLDRRFGPFSVETCCDAFGANRQTLVCWTVRQDYSTQDWAGLTAWCNPPFSRILSILLHFLACKRRQNVGTSACFVIPVWPTANFYKFIVARPSVFIPVERFEAENDHCSRPRTVGDEAGGFMVPLGGR
;
A
#
# COMPACT_ATOMS: atom_id res chain seq x y z
N MET A 1 -23.79 12.52 -3.56
CA MET A 1 -23.51 11.51 -4.59
C MET A 1 -22.26 10.80 -4.13
N GLY A 2 -22.38 9.52 -3.76
CA GLY A 2 -21.30 8.77 -3.12
C GLY A 2 -20.28 8.35 -4.16
N ASP A 3 -19.07 8.87 -4.04
CA ASP A 3 -17.92 8.38 -4.80
C ASP A 3 -17.60 6.97 -4.31
N THR A 4 -17.95 5.98 -5.12
CA THR A 4 -17.50 4.61 -4.97
C THR A 4 -15.98 4.63 -5.12
N LEU A 5 -15.25 4.39 -4.02
CA LEU A 5 -13.80 4.21 -4.03
C LEU A 5 -13.45 3.08 -5.01
N GLN A 6 -13.01 3.44 -6.22
CA GLN A 6 -12.41 2.49 -7.17
C GLN A 6 -11.07 2.06 -6.58
N TYR A 7 -11.00 0.82 -6.09
CA TYR A 7 -9.83 0.26 -5.43
C TYR A 7 -8.68 0.03 -6.44
N PRO A 8 -7.54 0.72 -6.31
CA PRO A 8 -6.33 0.37 -7.05
C PRO A 8 -5.50 -0.59 -6.18
N GLY A 9 -5.32 -1.83 -6.66
CA GLY A 9 -4.21 -2.67 -6.18
C GLY A 9 -4.59 -4.07 -5.70
N TRP A 10 -4.04 -5.04 -6.43
CA TRP A 10 -3.77 -6.43 -6.03
C TRP A 10 -4.96 -7.39 -5.91
N SER A 11 -5.33 -7.99 -7.05
CA SER A 11 -6.09 -9.24 -7.08
C SER A 11 -5.14 -10.42 -6.82
N PHE A 12 -5.15 -10.99 -5.62
CA PHE A 12 -4.53 -12.31 -5.39
C PHE A 12 -5.56 -13.41 -5.63
N ILE A 13 -5.24 -14.25 -6.62
CA ILE A 13 -6.12 -15.28 -7.18
C ILE A 13 -5.89 -16.61 -6.47
N PHE A 14 -6.95 -17.21 -5.90
CA PHE A 14 -6.92 -18.53 -5.28
C PHE A 14 -6.86 -19.67 -6.33
N LEU A 15 -5.67 -20.10 -6.73
CA LEU A 15 -5.46 -21.33 -7.51
C LEU A 15 -4.85 -22.45 -6.64
N ALA A 16 -5.73 -23.19 -5.98
CA ALA A 16 -5.67 -24.65 -5.83
C ALA A 16 -6.81 -25.03 -4.89
N LEU A 17 -7.95 -25.48 -5.42
CA LEU A 17 -8.96 -26.11 -4.57
C LEU A 17 -8.37 -27.44 -4.08
N PRO A 18 -8.20 -27.66 -2.77
CA PRO A 18 -7.84 -28.97 -2.28
C PRO A 18 -8.98 -29.96 -2.60
N GLN A 19 -8.63 -31.21 -2.90
CA GLN A 19 -9.62 -32.28 -2.91
C GLN A 19 -10.31 -32.38 -1.53
N GLU A 20 -11.57 -32.82 -1.49
CA GLU A 20 -12.49 -32.73 -0.34
C GLU A 20 -11.94 -33.26 1.00
N ASN A 21 -10.85 -34.02 0.99
CA ASN A 21 -10.18 -34.59 2.16
C ASN A 21 -9.12 -33.70 2.85
N PHE A 22 -8.87 -32.47 2.38
CA PHE A 22 -7.83 -31.59 2.94
C PHE A 22 -8.41 -30.37 3.68
N TYR A 23 -9.22 -30.60 4.72
CA TYR A 23 -9.67 -29.55 5.63
C TYR A 23 -9.21 -29.86 7.07
N PRO A 24 -7.93 -29.63 7.38
CA PRO A 24 -7.28 -30.15 8.60
C PRO A 24 -7.76 -29.54 9.91
N PHE A 25 -8.63 -28.52 9.88
CA PHE A 25 -9.09 -27.78 11.06
C PHE A 25 -10.61 -27.71 11.17
N ARG A 26 -11.34 -28.53 10.39
CA ARG A 26 -12.80 -28.52 10.37
C ARG A 26 -13.35 -29.27 11.59
N ASP A 27 -14.09 -28.58 12.44
CA ASP A 27 -14.93 -29.22 13.45
C ASP A 27 -16.33 -29.51 12.88
N ARG A 28 -17.02 -30.54 13.38
CA ARG A 28 -18.30 -31.00 12.79
C ARG A 28 -19.45 -29.99 12.93
N ALA A 29 -19.35 -29.07 13.89
CA ALA A 29 -20.38 -28.05 14.19
C ALA A 29 -20.18 -26.70 13.45
N THR A 30 -19.06 -26.51 12.75
CA THR A 30 -18.74 -25.23 12.12
C THR A 30 -19.58 -24.99 10.85
N SER A 31 -20.15 -23.79 10.70
CA SER A 31 -20.79 -23.37 9.44
C SER A 31 -19.81 -23.57 8.27
N GLN A 32 -20.15 -24.51 7.38
CA GLN A 32 -19.27 -24.94 6.29
C GLN A 32 -18.89 -23.78 5.37
N PHE A 33 -19.82 -22.84 5.14
CA PHE A 33 -19.58 -21.69 4.28
C PHE A 33 -18.53 -20.74 4.87
N ASN A 34 -18.72 -20.30 6.12
CA ASN A 34 -17.77 -19.39 6.79
C ASN A 34 -16.39 -20.02 7.00
N TYR A 35 -16.34 -21.35 7.20
CA TYR A 35 -15.08 -22.07 7.28
C TYR A 35 -14.32 -22.03 5.95
N LEU A 36 -15.00 -22.28 4.82
CA LEU A 36 -14.37 -22.27 3.51
C LEU A 36 -13.86 -20.86 3.15
N GLU A 37 -14.64 -19.83 3.44
CA GLU A 37 -14.24 -18.43 3.26
C GLU A 37 -12.97 -18.09 4.03
N LEU A 38 -12.91 -18.43 5.32
CA LEU A 38 -11.72 -18.20 6.14
C LEU A 38 -10.55 -19.11 5.76
N PHE A 39 -10.83 -20.34 5.33
CA PHE A 39 -9.83 -21.32 4.91
C PHE A 39 -9.15 -20.90 3.60
N SER A 40 -9.88 -20.22 2.71
CA SER A 40 -9.30 -19.63 1.51
C SER A 40 -8.10 -18.75 1.88
N VAL A 41 -8.26 -17.85 2.85
CA VAL A 41 -7.22 -16.94 3.34
C VAL A 41 -5.99 -17.69 3.84
N PHE A 42 -6.20 -18.71 4.69
CA PHE A 42 -5.12 -19.59 5.15
C PHE A 42 -4.38 -20.23 3.98
N TRP A 43 -5.12 -20.71 2.98
CA TRP A 43 -4.55 -21.38 1.84
C TRP A 43 -3.74 -20.44 0.94
N ALA A 44 -4.23 -19.22 0.68
CA ALA A 44 -3.46 -18.21 -0.05
C ALA A 44 -2.15 -17.86 0.66
N LEU A 45 -2.18 -17.65 1.97
CA LEU A 45 -0.97 -17.37 2.74
C LEU A 45 -0.02 -18.58 2.76
N SER A 46 -0.55 -19.79 2.73
CA SER A 46 0.25 -21.01 2.64
C SER A 46 0.97 -21.14 1.30
N LEU A 47 0.28 -20.82 0.20
CA LEU A 47 0.82 -20.90 -1.15
C LEU A 47 1.78 -19.74 -1.45
N TRP A 48 1.39 -18.51 -1.13
CA TRP A 48 2.07 -17.31 -1.60
C TRP A 48 2.73 -16.49 -0.50
N GLY A 49 2.62 -16.87 0.76
CA GLY A 49 3.17 -16.06 1.86
C GLY A 49 4.65 -15.70 1.69
N HIS A 50 5.45 -16.62 1.13
CA HIS A 50 6.85 -16.36 0.80
C HIS A 50 7.06 -15.27 -0.27
N LEU A 51 6.16 -15.18 -1.26
CA LEU A 51 6.17 -14.13 -2.29
C LEU A 51 5.61 -12.79 -1.76
N LEU A 52 4.76 -12.86 -0.75
CA LEU A 52 4.12 -11.69 -0.12
C LEU A 52 4.92 -11.13 1.06
N ARG A 53 6.12 -11.67 1.32
CA ARG A 53 6.90 -11.36 2.51
C ARG A 53 7.18 -9.85 2.64
N GLY A 54 6.94 -9.30 3.83
CA GLY A 54 7.17 -7.88 4.13
C GLY A 54 6.14 -6.93 3.51
N LEU A 55 5.09 -7.43 2.84
CA LEU A 55 4.09 -6.60 2.19
C LEU A 55 2.86 -6.38 3.08
N THR A 56 2.20 -5.24 2.85
CA THR A 56 0.81 -5.06 3.28
C THR A 56 -0.08 -5.74 2.25
N VAL A 57 -0.83 -6.77 2.65
CA VAL A 57 -1.73 -7.52 1.78
C VAL A 57 -3.16 -7.11 2.08
N VAL A 58 -3.86 -6.61 1.07
CA VAL A 58 -5.28 -6.29 1.15
C VAL A 58 -6.07 -7.52 0.76
N LEU A 59 -6.80 -8.08 1.72
CA LEU A 59 -7.78 -9.13 1.49
C LEU A 59 -9.14 -8.50 1.25
N LEU A 60 -9.65 -8.66 0.04
CA LEU A 60 -11.03 -8.34 -0.31
C LEU A 60 -11.90 -9.57 -0.07
N THR A 61 -13.00 -9.42 0.65
CA THR A 61 -13.98 -10.49 0.90
C THR A 61 -15.39 -9.93 0.94
N ASP A 62 -16.35 -10.66 0.40
CA ASP A 62 -17.77 -10.33 0.55
C ASP A 62 -18.41 -10.99 1.80
N ASN A 63 -17.66 -11.84 2.50
CA ASN A 63 -18.10 -12.51 3.72
C ASN A 63 -17.84 -11.66 4.97
N THR A 64 -18.90 -11.02 5.48
CA THR A 64 -18.82 -10.16 6.68
C THR A 64 -18.36 -10.89 7.96
N PRO A 65 -18.71 -12.18 8.21
CA PRO A 65 -18.10 -12.94 9.30
C PRO A 65 -16.58 -13.07 9.19
N THR A 66 -16.04 -13.43 8.02
CA THR A 66 -14.59 -13.57 7.77
C THR A 66 -13.87 -12.25 8.02
N LYS A 67 -14.40 -11.14 7.48
CA LYS A 67 -13.89 -9.79 7.79
C LYS A 67 -13.84 -9.53 9.29
N GLY A 68 -14.97 -9.71 9.99
CA GLY A 68 -15.06 -9.46 11.42
C GLY A 68 -14.11 -10.32 12.26
N MET A 69 -13.91 -11.58 11.87
CA MET A 69 -12.98 -12.50 12.54
C MET A 69 -11.52 -12.09 12.35
N LEU A 70 -11.11 -11.70 11.14
CA LEU A 70 -9.74 -11.33 10.82
C LEU A 70 -9.37 -9.92 11.31
N GLU A 71 -10.26 -8.94 11.18
CA GLU A 71 -10.01 -7.57 11.67
C GLU A 71 -9.80 -7.52 13.18
N LYS A 72 -10.65 -8.24 13.92
CA LYS A 72 -10.64 -8.21 15.39
C LYS A 72 -9.80 -9.33 15.98
N TRP A 73 -9.25 -10.22 15.15
CA TRP A 73 -8.60 -11.47 15.56
C TRP A 73 -9.42 -12.24 16.62
N ARG A 74 -10.76 -12.18 16.51
CA ARG A 74 -11.68 -12.71 17.53
C ARG A 74 -11.76 -14.22 17.42
N ARG A 75 -11.33 -14.89 18.49
CA ARG A 75 -11.26 -16.34 18.58
C ARG A 75 -12.62 -16.94 18.94
N THR A 76 -13.48 -17.14 17.96
CA THR A 76 -14.63 -18.04 18.11
C THR A 76 -14.10 -19.48 18.26
N PRO A 77 -14.63 -20.31 19.17
CA PRO A 77 -14.14 -21.68 19.39
C PRO A 77 -13.95 -22.46 18.08
N ASP A 78 -14.93 -22.39 17.19
CA ASP A 78 -15.00 -23.14 15.93
C ASP A 78 -13.94 -22.74 14.90
N PHE A 79 -13.40 -21.52 14.98
CA PHE A 79 -12.41 -21.00 14.01
C PHE A 79 -11.05 -20.72 14.65
N ARG A 80 -10.89 -21.02 15.94
CA ARG A 80 -9.72 -20.65 16.74
C ARG A 80 -8.42 -21.20 16.15
N LEU A 81 -8.42 -22.47 15.74
CA LEU A 81 -7.22 -23.12 15.20
C LEU A 81 -6.81 -22.49 13.87
N LEU A 82 -7.79 -22.30 12.97
CA LEU A 82 -7.56 -21.70 11.66
C LEU A 82 -7.07 -20.25 11.77
N LEU A 83 -7.71 -19.43 12.60
CA LEU A 83 -7.27 -18.05 12.86
C LEU A 83 -5.85 -17.98 13.43
N ARG A 84 -5.49 -18.90 14.34
CA ARG A 84 -4.12 -18.95 14.88
C ARG A 84 -3.09 -19.30 13.81
N ARG A 85 -3.45 -20.17 12.85
CA ARG A 85 -2.57 -20.55 11.74
C ARG A 85 -2.38 -19.39 10.77
N ILE A 86 -3.46 -18.71 10.38
CA ILE A 86 -3.42 -17.49 9.56
C ILE A 86 -2.53 -16.44 10.23
N PHE A 87 -2.78 -16.14 11.51
CA PHE A 87 -1.99 -15.17 12.26
C PHE A 87 -0.51 -15.54 12.30
N LYS A 88 -0.19 -16.82 12.56
CA LYS A 88 1.20 -17.30 12.56
C LYS A 88 1.88 -17.05 11.21
N GLN A 89 1.21 -17.33 10.10
CA GLN A 89 1.77 -17.12 8.76
C GLN A 89 1.99 -15.63 8.48
N CYS A 90 1.05 -14.77 8.89
CA CYS A 90 1.25 -13.33 8.78
C CYS A 90 2.52 -12.88 9.52
N VAL A 91 2.76 -13.39 10.74
CA VAL A 91 3.98 -13.07 11.49
C VAL A 91 5.22 -13.68 10.83
N GLU A 92 5.17 -14.94 10.42
CA GLU A 92 6.30 -15.68 9.82
C GLU A 92 6.79 -15.05 8.52
N PHE A 93 5.87 -14.48 7.72
CA PHE A 93 6.20 -13.80 6.47
C PHE A 93 6.25 -12.28 6.61
N ASP A 94 6.13 -11.70 7.82
CA ASP A 94 6.06 -10.25 8.01
C ASP A 94 4.98 -9.58 7.11
N ILE A 95 3.81 -10.22 7.02
CA ILE A 95 2.68 -9.73 6.24
C ILE A 95 1.75 -8.93 7.15
N ARG A 96 1.50 -7.67 6.77
CA ARG A 96 0.40 -6.89 7.36
C ARG A 96 -0.89 -7.15 6.57
N LEU A 97 -1.76 -7.98 7.12
CA LEU A 97 -3.06 -8.27 6.50
C LEU A 97 -4.06 -7.15 6.83
N VAL A 98 -4.58 -6.48 5.79
CA VAL A 98 -5.68 -5.51 5.87
C VAL A 98 -6.90 -6.16 5.22
N VAL A 99 -8.05 -6.15 5.88
CA VAL A 99 -9.24 -6.83 5.38
C VAL A 99 -10.34 -5.82 5.08
N GLU A 100 -10.82 -5.80 3.85
CA GLU A 100 -11.85 -4.89 3.39
C GLU A 100 -13.04 -5.68 2.82
N TRP A 101 -14.24 -5.18 3.11
CA TRP A 101 -15.45 -5.79 2.56
C TRP A 101 -15.73 -5.25 1.18
N VAL A 102 -16.07 -6.15 0.25
CA VAL A 102 -16.56 -5.78 -1.08
C VAL A 102 -17.93 -6.40 -1.33
N PRO A 103 -18.83 -5.72 -2.05
CA PRO A 103 -20.07 -6.32 -2.51
C PRO A 103 -19.80 -7.59 -3.34
N SER A 104 -20.64 -8.62 -3.24
CA SER A 104 -20.46 -9.87 -4.01
C SER A 104 -20.39 -9.63 -5.53
N LYS A 105 -21.10 -8.62 -6.05
CA LYS A 105 -21.03 -8.21 -7.47
C LYS A 105 -19.63 -7.72 -7.90
N GLU A 106 -18.80 -7.30 -6.95
CA GLU A 106 -17.42 -6.84 -7.15
C GLU A 106 -16.40 -7.95 -6.80
N ASN A 107 -16.85 -9.07 -6.20
CA ASN A 107 -16.02 -10.22 -5.83
C ASN A 107 -15.97 -11.32 -6.92
N GLN A 108 -16.33 -10.99 -8.16
CA GLN A 108 -16.49 -11.95 -9.25
C GLN A 108 -15.22 -12.78 -9.54
N PHE A 109 -14.05 -12.20 -9.27
CA PHE A 109 -12.75 -12.87 -9.42
C PHE A 109 -12.54 -14.04 -8.45
N ALA A 110 -13.03 -13.94 -7.22
CA ALA A 110 -12.96 -15.02 -6.24
C ALA A 110 -14.14 -15.99 -6.41
N ASP A 111 -15.31 -15.48 -6.79
CA ASP A 111 -16.51 -16.27 -7.03
C ASP A 111 -16.34 -17.27 -8.17
N ALA A 112 -15.81 -16.85 -9.32
CA ALA A 112 -15.65 -17.71 -10.49
C ALA A 112 -14.85 -19.01 -10.19
N PRO A 113 -13.63 -18.96 -9.63
CA PRO A 113 -12.88 -20.18 -9.30
C PRO A 113 -13.54 -20.97 -8.16
N SER A 114 -14.20 -20.32 -7.18
CA SER A 114 -14.92 -21.03 -6.11
C SER A 114 -16.06 -21.90 -6.65
N ARG A 115 -16.71 -21.45 -7.74
CA ARG A 115 -17.79 -22.16 -8.45
C ARG A 115 -17.28 -23.12 -9.53
N LYS A 116 -15.96 -23.27 -9.67
CA LYS A 116 -15.30 -24.04 -10.74
C LYS A 116 -15.57 -23.49 -12.15
N GLU A 117 -15.91 -22.21 -12.26
CA GLU A 117 -16.21 -21.50 -13.52
C GLU A 117 -14.94 -20.86 -14.11
N MET A 118 -13.92 -21.67 -14.40
CA MET A 118 -12.61 -21.17 -14.85
C MET A 118 -12.68 -20.37 -16.16
N ARG A 119 -13.65 -20.63 -17.04
CA ARG A 119 -13.85 -19.84 -18.26
C ARG A 119 -14.19 -18.39 -17.93
N MET A 120 -15.16 -18.18 -17.03
CA MET A 120 -15.55 -16.84 -16.58
C MET A 120 -14.37 -16.13 -15.90
N PHE A 121 -13.61 -16.85 -15.07
CA PHE A 121 -12.40 -16.32 -14.46
C PHE A 121 -11.40 -15.79 -15.51
N PHE A 122 -11.13 -16.54 -16.58
CA PHE A 122 -10.19 -16.10 -17.61
C PHE A 122 -10.69 -14.91 -18.42
N GLU A 123 -12.00 -14.81 -18.70
CA GLU A 123 -12.58 -13.64 -19.38
C GLU A 123 -12.51 -12.39 -18.50
N LEU A 124 -12.92 -12.49 -17.22
CA LEU A 124 -12.78 -11.40 -16.26
C LEU A 124 -11.32 -10.95 -16.15
N HIS A 125 -10.38 -11.90 -16.04
CA HIS A 125 -8.96 -11.59 -15.98
C HIS A 125 -8.43 -10.89 -17.22
N LYS A 126 -8.93 -11.25 -18.41
CA LYS A 126 -8.57 -10.60 -19.66
C LYS A 126 -9.09 -9.17 -19.73
N GLU A 127 -10.34 -8.93 -19.35
CA GLU A 127 -10.94 -7.59 -19.27
C GLU A 127 -10.23 -6.72 -18.23
N TRP A 128 -10.00 -7.26 -17.03
CA TRP A 128 -9.26 -6.56 -15.99
C TRP A 128 -7.83 -6.28 -16.41
N LYS A 129 -7.12 -7.22 -17.04
CA LYS A 129 -5.78 -6.94 -17.56
C LYS A 129 -5.80 -5.82 -18.59
N ALA A 130 -6.79 -5.78 -19.47
CA ALA A 130 -6.93 -4.68 -20.42
C ALA A 130 -7.15 -3.37 -19.64
N GLU A 131 -8.17 -3.26 -18.80
CA GLU A 131 -8.49 -2.02 -18.08
C GLU A 131 -7.38 -1.56 -17.12
N PHE A 132 -6.73 -2.50 -16.42
CA PHE A 132 -5.74 -2.25 -15.38
C PHE A 132 -4.34 -1.96 -15.94
N LEU A 133 -3.91 -2.63 -17.02
CA LEU A 133 -2.65 -2.26 -17.70
C LEU A 133 -2.75 -0.86 -18.34
N TRP A 134 -3.95 -0.42 -18.74
CA TRP A 134 -4.17 0.92 -19.29
C TRP A 134 -4.42 1.99 -18.23
N ARG A 135 -4.90 1.65 -17.02
CA ARG A 135 -4.90 2.57 -15.85
C ARG A 135 -3.48 2.70 -15.28
N LYS A 136 -2.68 3.51 -15.96
CA LYS A 136 -1.33 3.94 -15.55
C LYS A 136 -1.44 4.78 -14.27
N ASN A 137 -1.64 4.18 -13.09
CA ASN A 137 -1.51 4.91 -11.83
C ASN A 137 -0.03 5.29 -11.64
N ARG A 138 0.29 6.53 -12.06
CA ARG A 138 1.63 7.11 -11.97
C ARG A 138 1.96 7.66 -10.58
N ASP A 139 1.16 7.35 -9.58
CA ASP A 139 1.37 7.83 -8.21
C ASP A 139 1.64 6.70 -7.19
N ASP A 140 1.28 5.44 -7.48
CA ASP A 140 1.48 4.30 -6.54
C ASP A 140 2.84 3.60 -6.73
N TRP A 141 3.92 4.27 -6.36
CA TRP A 141 5.28 3.71 -6.40
C TRP A 141 5.99 3.87 -5.07
N LYS A 142 7.10 3.15 -4.89
CA LYS A 142 7.99 3.30 -3.74
C LYS A 142 9.45 3.27 -4.16
N MET A 143 10.30 3.89 -3.35
CA MET A 143 11.75 3.81 -3.50
C MET A 143 12.25 2.43 -3.10
N PHE A 144 13.41 2.01 -3.61
CA PHE A 144 14.09 0.84 -3.08
C PHE A 144 14.46 1.02 -1.61
N ALA A 145 14.32 -0.06 -0.83
CA ALA A 145 14.47 -0.03 0.62
C ALA A 145 15.85 0.51 1.05
N GLY A 146 16.92 0.13 0.35
CA GLY A 146 18.28 0.61 0.67
C GLY A 146 18.47 2.11 0.49
N VAL A 147 17.72 2.75 -0.42
CA VAL A 147 17.75 4.20 -0.59
C VAL A 147 17.13 4.89 0.61
N LEU A 148 15.95 4.43 1.05
CA LEU A 148 15.31 4.98 2.23
C LEU A 148 16.17 4.76 3.48
N GLU A 149 16.73 3.57 3.68
CA GLU A 149 17.60 3.25 4.82
C GLU A 149 18.82 4.18 4.90
N LYS A 150 19.41 4.52 3.76
CA LYS A 150 20.52 5.48 3.68
C LYS A 150 20.07 6.89 4.10
N LEU A 151 18.90 7.34 3.66
CA LEU A 151 18.37 8.66 4.00
C LEU A 151 17.91 8.74 5.44
N ASP A 152 17.29 7.68 5.95
CA ASP A 152 16.82 7.60 7.33
C ASP A 152 17.99 7.68 8.32
N ARG A 153 19.11 7.01 8.01
CA ARG A 153 20.35 7.15 8.79
C ARG A 153 20.93 8.56 8.80
N ARG A 154 20.70 9.35 7.74
CA ARG A 154 21.30 10.69 7.58
C ARG A 154 20.40 11.82 8.07
N PHE A 155 19.09 11.70 7.87
CA PHE A 155 18.11 12.77 8.07
C PHE A 155 16.93 12.35 8.95
N GLY A 156 16.82 11.06 9.24
CA GLY A 156 15.80 10.51 10.12
C GLY A 156 16.19 10.58 11.60
N PRO A 157 15.52 9.78 12.47
CA PRO A 157 14.54 8.77 12.08
C PRO A 157 13.25 9.37 11.50
N PHE A 158 12.79 8.85 10.37
CA PHE A 158 11.51 9.23 9.77
C PHE A 158 10.37 8.67 10.62
N SER A 159 9.69 9.60 11.28
CA SER A 159 8.56 9.33 12.17
C SER A 159 7.29 8.92 11.44
N VAL A 160 7.12 9.33 10.17
CA VAL A 160 5.90 9.09 9.39
C VAL A 160 6.15 9.16 7.88
N GLU A 161 5.41 8.37 7.12
CA GLU A 161 5.25 8.54 5.66
C GLU A 161 3.89 9.14 5.29
N THR A 162 3.87 10.14 4.44
CA THR A 162 2.71 11.06 4.34
C THR A 162 1.80 10.85 3.12
N CYS A 163 2.19 9.99 2.18
CA CYS A 163 1.52 9.85 0.88
C CYS A 163 1.41 8.39 0.47
N CYS A 164 1.00 7.53 1.40
CA CYS A 164 0.77 6.15 1.07
C CYS A 164 -0.51 5.97 0.25
N ASP A 165 -0.52 4.91 -0.55
CA ASP A 165 -1.72 4.49 -1.26
C ASP A 165 -2.87 4.20 -0.28
N ALA A 166 -4.06 3.93 -0.83
CA ALA A 166 -5.27 3.74 -0.03
C ALA A 166 -5.15 2.67 1.07
N PHE A 167 -4.19 1.75 0.92
CA PHE A 167 -4.01 0.59 1.76
C PHE A 167 -2.67 0.57 2.51
N GLY A 168 -1.77 1.51 2.23
CA GLY A 168 -0.41 1.48 2.73
C GLY A 168 0.43 0.35 2.15
N ALA A 169 0.19 -0.07 0.91
CA ALA A 169 0.99 -1.11 0.24
C ALA A 169 2.36 -0.57 -0.23
N ASN A 170 2.43 0.70 -0.60
CA ASN A 170 3.67 1.40 -0.93
C ASN A 170 4.43 1.94 0.30
N ARG A 171 3.92 1.76 1.53
CA ARG A 171 4.57 2.27 2.75
C ARG A 171 5.96 1.69 2.93
N GLN A 172 6.85 2.51 3.46
CA GLN A 172 8.24 2.24 3.75
C GLN A 172 8.62 2.59 5.20
N THR A 173 7.72 3.22 5.96
CA THR A 173 7.86 3.45 7.41
C THR A 173 6.75 2.76 8.22
N LEU A 174 6.91 2.66 9.54
CA LEU A 174 5.94 2.01 10.43
C LEU A 174 4.60 2.77 10.49
N VAL A 175 4.68 4.09 10.63
CA VAL A 175 3.52 5.00 10.67
C VAL A 175 3.36 5.60 9.29
N CYS A 176 2.18 5.45 8.69
CA CYS A 176 1.89 6.01 7.38
C CYS A 176 0.49 6.62 7.31
N TRP A 177 0.35 7.64 6.50
CA TRP A 177 -0.93 8.26 6.15
C TRP A 177 -1.37 7.79 4.78
N THR A 178 -2.51 7.10 4.74
CA THR A 178 -3.15 6.69 3.49
C THR A 178 -4.05 7.81 2.95
N VAL A 179 -4.66 7.60 1.79
CA VAL A 179 -5.67 8.54 1.25
C VAL A 179 -6.83 8.84 2.22
N ARG A 180 -7.11 7.93 3.18
CA ARG A 180 -8.13 8.15 4.23
C ARG A 180 -7.66 9.13 5.32
N GLN A 181 -6.35 9.28 5.47
CA GLN A 181 -5.69 10.17 6.41
C GLN A 181 -5.03 11.30 5.62
N ASP A 182 -5.84 12.06 4.89
CA ASP A 182 -5.37 13.05 3.92
C ASP A 182 -4.29 13.98 4.50
N TYR A 183 -3.16 14.09 3.79
CA TYR A 183 -1.98 14.84 4.24
C TYR A 183 -2.29 16.30 4.64
N SER A 184 -3.32 16.92 4.04
CA SER A 184 -3.72 18.31 4.27
C SER A 184 -4.49 18.49 5.57
N THR A 185 -5.00 17.40 6.14
CA THR A 185 -5.69 17.39 7.44
C THR A 185 -4.77 17.01 8.60
N GLN A 186 -3.61 16.44 8.30
CA GLN A 186 -2.63 16.02 9.30
C GLN A 186 -1.73 17.19 9.72
N ASP A 187 -1.33 17.22 10.99
CA ASP A 187 -0.34 18.18 11.50
C ASP A 187 1.07 17.63 11.32
N TRP A 188 1.90 18.32 10.53
CA TRP A 188 3.31 17.95 10.32
C TRP A 188 4.24 18.58 11.37
N ALA A 189 3.73 19.46 12.24
CA ALA A 189 4.52 20.15 13.25
C ALA A 189 5.19 19.15 14.22
N GLY A 190 6.50 19.30 14.40
CA GLY A 190 7.33 18.44 15.24
C GLY A 190 7.63 17.06 14.64
N LEU A 191 7.24 16.78 13.40
CA LEU A 191 7.50 15.51 12.73
C LEU A 191 8.72 15.57 11.82
N THR A 192 9.38 14.42 11.67
CA THR A 192 10.38 14.15 10.63
C THR A 192 9.74 13.20 9.63
N ALA A 193 9.32 13.73 8.47
CA ALA A 193 8.47 13.02 7.52
C ALA A 193 9.24 12.46 6.31
N TRP A 194 8.80 11.31 5.81
CA TRP A 194 9.14 10.78 4.48
C TRP A 194 7.95 11.04 3.54
N CYS A 195 8.18 11.68 2.39
CA CYS A 195 7.12 12.08 1.49
C CYS A 195 7.44 11.68 0.05
N ASN A 196 6.74 10.65 -0.44
CA ASN A 196 6.68 10.30 -1.85
C ASN A 196 5.34 10.78 -2.46
N PRO A 197 5.23 12.05 -2.89
CA PRO A 197 3.96 12.66 -3.24
C PRO A 197 3.41 12.18 -4.59
N PRO A 198 2.08 12.08 -4.74
CA PRO A 198 1.46 12.02 -6.06
C PRO A 198 1.78 13.30 -6.85
N PHE A 199 2.15 13.17 -8.11
CA PHE A 199 2.76 14.28 -8.86
C PHE A 199 1.84 15.49 -8.99
N SER A 200 0.53 15.24 -9.12
CA SER A 200 -0.50 16.27 -9.21
C SER A 200 -0.69 17.10 -7.93
N ARG A 201 -0.21 16.64 -6.78
CA ARG A 201 -0.40 17.29 -5.47
C ARG A 201 0.88 17.84 -4.85
N ILE A 202 2.03 17.74 -5.53
CA ILE A 202 3.32 18.18 -4.98
C ILE A 202 3.23 19.60 -4.42
N LEU A 203 2.73 20.56 -5.20
CA LEU A 203 2.70 21.96 -4.77
C LEU A 203 1.82 22.17 -3.53
N SER A 204 0.64 21.55 -3.46
CA SER A 204 -0.25 21.68 -2.30
C SER A 204 0.34 21.02 -1.05
N ILE A 205 1.01 19.88 -1.20
CA ILE A 205 1.74 19.20 -0.11
C ILE A 205 2.85 20.10 0.42
N LEU A 206 3.68 20.68 -0.46
CA LEU A 206 4.76 21.58 -0.05
C LEU A 206 4.22 22.81 0.69
N LEU A 207 3.14 23.42 0.21
CA LEU A 207 2.52 24.58 0.87
C LEU A 207 1.97 24.21 2.26
N HIS A 208 1.29 23.06 2.38
CA HIS A 208 0.79 22.56 3.65
C HIS A 208 1.90 22.29 4.66
N PHE A 209 2.96 21.60 4.22
CA PHE A 209 4.14 21.36 5.03
C PHE A 209 4.75 22.67 5.55
N LEU A 210 4.92 23.67 4.68
CA LEU A 210 5.48 24.97 5.08
C LEU A 210 4.58 25.71 6.08
N ALA A 211 3.25 25.61 5.93
CA ALA A 211 2.32 26.15 6.92
C ALA A 211 2.50 25.50 8.30
N CYS A 212 2.64 24.17 8.34
CA CYS A 212 2.91 23.42 9.58
C CYS A 212 4.29 23.77 10.17
N LYS A 213 5.35 23.78 9.34
CA LYS A 213 6.71 24.15 9.75
C LYS A 213 6.79 25.59 10.27
N ARG A 214 6.00 26.51 9.74
CA ARG A 214 5.94 27.89 10.25
C ARG A 214 5.36 27.95 11.67
N ARG A 215 4.39 27.08 12.01
CA ARG A 215 3.84 26.99 13.37
C ARG A 215 4.84 26.43 14.36
N GLN A 216 5.66 25.47 13.95
CA GLN A 216 6.72 24.90 14.76
C GLN A 216 7.97 24.66 13.90
N ASN A 217 8.92 25.58 13.94
CA ASN A 217 10.07 25.54 13.02
C ASN A 217 11.15 24.53 13.47
N VAL A 218 11.29 24.35 14.78
CA VAL A 218 12.24 23.41 15.41
C VAL A 218 11.59 22.04 15.54
N GLY A 219 12.31 20.99 15.11
CA GLY A 219 11.82 19.61 15.11
C GLY A 219 10.91 19.24 13.93
N THR A 220 10.59 20.18 13.03
CA THR A 220 9.79 19.90 11.82
C THR A 220 10.67 19.80 10.58
N SER A 221 10.73 18.62 9.97
CA SER A 221 11.51 18.32 8.77
C SER A 221 10.79 17.28 7.89
N ALA A 222 11.12 17.24 6.59
CA ALA A 222 10.52 16.29 5.67
C ALA A 222 11.43 15.97 4.48
N CYS A 223 11.68 14.71 4.13
CA CYS A 223 12.35 14.39 2.87
C CYS A 223 11.29 14.16 1.77
N PHE A 224 11.38 14.93 0.69
CA PHE A 224 10.45 14.86 -0.45
C PHE A 224 11.11 14.20 -1.66
N VAL A 225 10.38 13.30 -2.31
CA VAL A 225 10.75 12.73 -3.60
C VAL A 225 10.11 13.51 -4.73
N ILE A 226 10.89 14.31 -5.45
CA ILE A 226 10.36 15.28 -6.41
C ILE A 226 10.94 15.03 -7.81
N PRO A 227 10.11 14.93 -8.86
CA PRO A 227 10.62 14.86 -10.22
C PRO A 227 11.28 16.17 -10.66
N VAL A 228 12.35 16.08 -11.43
CA VAL A 228 13.06 17.25 -11.96
C VAL A 228 12.33 17.74 -13.21
N TRP A 229 11.29 18.55 -13.03
CA TRP A 229 10.49 19.11 -14.13
C TRP A 229 10.58 20.64 -14.16
N PRO A 230 11.55 21.23 -14.87
CA PRO A 230 11.83 22.68 -14.83
C PRO A 230 10.64 23.59 -15.14
N THR A 231 9.72 23.12 -15.96
CA THR A 231 8.54 23.89 -16.38
C THR A 231 7.41 23.86 -15.35
N ALA A 232 7.40 22.89 -14.43
CA ALA A 232 6.33 22.67 -13.47
C ALA A 232 6.34 23.70 -12.33
N ASN A 233 5.15 24.09 -11.86
CA ASN A 233 4.99 25.12 -10.84
C ASN A 233 5.64 24.74 -9.50
N PHE A 234 5.56 23.47 -9.09
CA PHE A 234 6.22 23.01 -7.87
C PHE A 234 7.75 23.13 -7.97
N TYR A 235 8.32 22.83 -9.13
CA TYR A 235 9.77 22.84 -9.31
C TYR A 235 10.30 24.28 -9.27
N LYS A 236 9.62 25.20 -9.97
CA LYS A 236 9.90 26.64 -9.89
C LYS A 236 9.78 27.16 -8.46
N PHE A 237 8.74 26.73 -7.73
CA PHE A 237 8.51 27.12 -6.34
C PHE A 237 9.66 26.71 -5.40
N ILE A 238 10.18 25.50 -5.59
CA ILE A 238 11.30 24.93 -4.84
C ILE A 238 12.60 25.66 -5.15
N VAL A 239 12.96 25.79 -6.44
CA VAL A 239 14.22 26.40 -6.87
C VAL A 239 14.30 27.86 -6.47
N ALA A 240 13.16 28.56 -6.41
CA ALA A 240 13.09 29.93 -5.90
C ALA A 240 13.33 30.05 -4.37
N ARG A 241 13.46 28.94 -3.64
CA ARG A 241 13.62 28.91 -2.16
C ARG A 241 14.74 27.96 -1.72
N PRO A 242 16.00 28.20 -2.15
CA PRO A 242 17.13 27.32 -1.83
C PRO A 242 17.49 27.31 -0.34
N SER A 243 17.10 28.34 0.42
CA SER A 243 17.24 28.37 1.88
C SER A 243 16.19 27.51 2.60
N VAL A 244 15.13 27.10 1.90
CA VAL A 244 14.05 26.29 2.47
C VAL A 244 14.14 24.86 2.00
N PHE A 245 14.47 24.60 0.73
CA PHE A 245 14.57 23.26 0.15
C PHE A 245 15.99 23.00 -0.34
N ILE A 246 16.63 21.97 0.23
CA ILE A 246 17.99 21.55 -0.13
C ILE A 246 17.93 20.24 -0.90
N PRO A 247 18.42 20.19 -2.14
CA PRO A 247 18.67 18.93 -2.83
C PRO A 247 19.72 18.12 -2.07
N VAL A 248 19.37 16.91 -1.66
CA VAL A 248 20.28 16.04 -0.88
C VAL A 248 20.85 14.88 -1.69
N GLU A 249 20.15 14.47 -2.73
CA GLU A 249 20.54 13.37 -3.62
C GLU A 249 19.76 13.48 -4.94
N ARG A 250 20.40 13.11 -6.05
CA ARG A 250 19.80 13.11 -7.40
C ARG A 250 19.98 11.75 -8.01
N PHE A 251 18.96 11.27 -8.72
CA PHE A 251 19.05 10.04 -9.48
C PHE A 251 19.03 10.36 -10.96
N GLU A 252 19.95 9.76 -11.69
CA GLU A 252 19.92 9.79 -13.14
C GLU A 252 18.81 8.87 -13.64
N ALA A 253 18.20 9.24 -14.78
CA ALA A 253 17.13 8.49 -15.42
C ALA A 253 17.51 7.03 -15.75
N GLU A 254 18.81 6.74 -15.80
CA GLU A 254 19.36 5.46 -16.20
C GLU A 254 19.43 4.43 -15.07
N ASN A 255 19.38 4.86 -13.80
CA ASN A 255 19.49 3.95 -12.67
C ASN A 255 18.11 3.54 -12.12
N ASP A 256 17.88 2.23 -12.04
CA ASP A 256 16.67 1.66 -11.48
C ASP A 256 16.71 1.81 -9.95
N HIS A 257 15.98 2.79 -9.40
CA HIS A 257 15.92 3.06 -7.95
C HIS A 257 14.50 2.94 -7.38
N CYS A 258 13.54 2.63 -8.24
CA CYS A 258 12.12 2.59 -7.93
C CYS A 258 11.51 1.32 -8.54
N SER A 259 10.49 0.75 -7.92
CA SER A 259 9.87 -0.50 -8.40
C SER A 259 8.93 -0.32 -9.62
N ARG A 260 9.26 0.53 -10.60
CA ARG A 260 8.42 0.82 -11.78
C ARG A 260 8.99 0.29 -13.10
N PRO A 261 8.16 -0.18 -14.05
CA PRO A 261 8.58 -0.35 -15.44
C PRO A 261 8.70 1.01 -16.15
N ARG A 262 9.81 1.29 -16.84
CA ARG A 262 9.99 2.51 -17.64
C ARG A 262 9.15 2.49 -18.91
N THR A 263 8.66 3.66 -19.33
CA THR A 263 8.45 3.97 -20.75
C THR A 263 9.55 4.92 -21.22
N VAL A 264 10.05 4.74 -22.44
CA VAL A 264 11.08 5.59 -23.05
C VAL A 264 10.59 7.05 -23.02
N GLY A 265 11.31 7.94 -22.32
CA GLY A 265 11.03 9.38 -22.26
C GLY A 265 10.79 9.98 -20.86
N ASP A 266 10.79 9.18 -19.78
CA ASP A 266 10.63 9.70 -18.41
C ASP A 266 12.02 10.00 -17.76
N GLU A 267 12.34 11.27 -17.50
CA GLU A 267 13.52 11.67 -16.70
C GLU A 267 13.27 11.40 -15.19
N ALA A 268 14.23 10.78 -14.49
CA ALA A 268 14.09 10.43 -13.07
C ALA A 268 14.26 11.63 -12.12
N GLY A 269 13.59 11.57 -10.96
CA GLY A 269 13.54 12.61 -9.93
C GLY A 269 14.74 12.65 -8.98
N GLY A 270 14.71 13.61 -8.05
CA GLY A 270 15.69 13.78 -6.97
C GLY A 270 15.02 13.96 -5.61
N PHE A 271 15.81 13.88 -4.54
CA PHE A 271 15.35 14.12 -3.17
C PHE A 271 15.67 15.52 -2.70
N MET A 272 14.77 16.09 -1.91
CA MET A 272 15.00 17.36 -1.21
C MET A 272 14.61 17.28 0.25
N VAL A 273 15.35 17.98 1.09
CA VAL A 273 15.13 18.09 2.54
C VAL A 273 15.09 19.56 2.92
N PRO A 274 14.17 20.02 3.77
CA PRO A 274 14.14 21.36 4.28
C PRO A 274 15.11 21.54 5.44
N LEU A 275 15.67 22.75 5.57
CA LEU A 275 16.56 23.07 6.69
C LEU A 275 15.84 22.88 8.03
N GLY A 276 16.43 22.08 8.90
CA GLY A 276 16.16 22.06 10.33
C GLY A 276 17.26 22.81 11.07
N GLY A 277 16.89 23.78 11.90
CA GLY A 277 17.78 24.19 12.99
C GLY A 277 17.93 22.99 13.91
N ARG A 278 19.18 22.57 14.13
CA ARG A 278 19.50 21.67 15.24
C ARG A 278 19.19 22.36 16.56
#